data_AF-A0A5R9M3W1-F1
#
_entry.id   AF-A0A5R9M3W1-F1
#
_cell.length_a   1.000
_cell.length_b   1.000
_cell.length_c   1.000
_cell.angle_alpha   90.00
_cell.angle_beta   90.00
_cell.angle_gamma   90.00
#
_symmetry.space_group_name_H-M   'P 1'
#
loop_
_entity.id
_entity.type
_entity.pdbx_description
1 polymer ?
#
loop_
_entity_poly.entity_id
_entity_poly.type
_entity_poly.pdbx_seq_one_letter_code
_entity_poly.pdbx_strand_id
1 'polypeptide(L)'
;MPAVPEMQEYLGEVAEELVTLFGISRAEAVARINRAWGNQVFNEWPDLLAHEEPEHWAYGLYYEGDVPYWEPDADRSQWRIRQAPPRDSPAWTLEA
;
A
#
# COMPACT_ATOMS: atom_id res chain seq x y z
N MET A 1 2.36 7.02 -14.04
CA MET A 1 3.43 6.01 -14.08
C MET A 1 3.19 5.11 -15.28
N PRO A 2 4.14 4.90 -16.20
CA PRO A 2 4.08 3.72 -17.04
C PRO A 2 4.64 2.55 -16.22
N ALA A 3 3.77 1.90 -15.45
CA ALA A 3 4.04 0.54 -14.98
C ALA A 3 3.55 -0.44 -16.06
N VAL A 4 4.22 -1.58 -16.23
CA VAL A 4 3.68 -2.68 -17.03
C VAL A 4 2.30 -3.11 -16.49
N PRO A 5 1.37 -3.59 -17.33
CA PRO A 5 0.00 -3.90 -16.91
C PRO A 5 -0.09 -4.79 -15.66
N GLU A 6 0.77 -5.79 -15.57
CA GLU A 6 0.83 -6.75 -14.45
C GLU A 6 1.18 -6.05 -13.13
N MET A 7 2.08 -5.07 -13.15
CA MET A 7 2.39 -4.25 -11.97
C MET A 7 1.24 -3.31 -11.60
N GLN A 8 0.45 -2.84 -12.57
CA GLN A 8 -0.73 -2.04 -12.26
C GLN A 8 -1.82 -2.87 -11.59
N GLU A 9 -2.00 -4.13 -12.04
CA GLU A 9 -2.91 -5.10 -11.43
C GLU A 9 -2.48 -5.41 -10.00
N TYR A 10 -1.22 -5.78 -9.80
CA TYR A 10 -0.66 -6.05 -8.47
C TYR A 10 -0.79 -4.87 -7.50
N LEU A 11 -0.46 -3.65 -7.93
CA LEU A 11 -0.67 -2.46 -7.09
C LEU A 11 -2.16 -2.19 -6.82
N GLY A 12 -3.04 -2.61 -7.73
CA GLY A 12 -4.49 -2.63 -7.53
C GLY A 12 -4.90 -3.60 -6.42
N GLU A 13 -4.34 -4.80 -6.39
CA GLU A 13 -4.56 -5.79 -5.32
C GLU A 13 -4.06 -5.27 -3.96
N VAL A 14 -2.88 -4.64 -3.91
CA VAL A 14 -2.39 -3.98 -2.67
C VAL A 14 -3.39 -2.92 -2.19
N ALA A 15 -3.98 -2.15 -3.10
CA ALA A 15 -4.99 -1.16 -2.75
C ALA A 15 -6.26 -1.80 -2.20
N GLU A 16 -6.66 -2.96 -2.75
CA GLU A 16 -7.83 -3.71 -2.29
C GLU A 16 -7.63 -4.33 -0.90
N GLU A 17 -6.44 -4.85 -0.62
CA GLU A 17 -6.06 -5.31 0.72
C GLU A 17 -6.10 -4.16 1.74
N LEU A 18 -5.58 -2.98 1.39
CA LEU A 18 -5.67 -1.80 2.25
C LEU A 18 -7.12 -1.42 2.60
N VAL A 19 -8.03 -1.46 1.62
CA VAL A 19 -9.45 -1.19 1.85
C VAL A 19 -10.08 -2.30 2.71
N THR A 20 -9.80 -3.56 2.40
CA THR A 20 -10.43 -4.72 3.05
C THR A 20 -9.98 -4.88 4.51
N LEU A 21 -8.67 -4.75 4.76
CA LEU A 21 -8.07 -4.96 6.08
C LEU A 21 -8.30 -3.78 7.03
N PHE A 22 -8.29 -2.55 6.52
CA PHE A 22 -8.26 -1.33 7.35
C PHE A 22 -9.44 -0.38 7.14
N GLY A 23 -10.33 -0.66 6.19
CA GLY A 23 -11.54 0.14 5.97
C GLY A 23 -11.29 1.56 5.46
N ILE A 24 -10.10 1.85 4.92
CA ILE A 24 -9.82 3.15 4.30
C ILE A 24 -10.42 3.25 2.90
N SER A 25 -10.57 4.47 2.36
CA SER A 25 -11.07 4.63 1.00
C SER A 25 -10.04 4.18 -0.04
N ARG A 26 -10.51 3.76 -1.23
CA ARG A 26 -9.63 3.42 -2.36
C ARG A 26 -8.71 4.58 -2.73
N ALA A 27 -9.20 5.83 -2.62
CA ALA A 27 -8.38 7.02 -2.86
C ALA A 27 -7.22 7.14 -1.87
N GLU A 28 -7.45 6.84 -0.58
CA GLU A 28 -6.38 6.84 0.42
C GLU A 28 -5.40 5.68 0.20
N ALA A 29 -5.91 4.49 -0.13
CA ALA A 29 -5.08 3.33 -0.44
C ALA A 29 -4.12 3.63 -1.59
N VAL A 30 -4.63 4.17 -2.70
CA VAL A 30 -3.81 4.59 -3.84
C VAL A 30 -2.86 5.72 -3.46
N ALA A 31 -3.28 6.69 -2.63
CA ALA A 31 -2.38 7.75 -2.17
C ALA A 31 -1.23 7.21 -1.31
N ARG A 32 -1.47 6.20 -0.46
CA ARG A 32 -0.41 5.54 0.33
C ARG A 32 0.60 4.84 -0.57
N ILE A 33 0.11 4.11 -1.58
CA ILE A 33 0.94 3.46 -2.60
C ILE A 33 1.78 4.50 -3.37
N ASN A 34 1.14 5.55 -3.89
CA ASN A 34 1.82 6.61 -4.63
C ASN A 34 2.87 7.33 -3.77
N ARG A 35 2.60 7.55 -2.48
CA ARG A 35 3.60 8.14 -1.56
C ARG A 35 4.81 7.23 -1.38
N ALA A 36 4.61 5.91 -1.33
CA ALA A 36 5.69 4.95 -1.14
C ALA A 36 6.52 4.75 -2.42
N TRP A 37 5.85 4.63 -3.57
CA TRP A 37 6.47 4.12 -4.80
C TRP A 37 6.23 4.96 -6.04
N GLY A 38 5.59 6.12 -5.94
CA GLY A 38 5.24 6.96 -7.11
C GLY A 38 6.44 7.49 -7.92
N ASN A 39 7.65 7.42 -7.35
CA ASN A 39 8.91 7.78 -8.03
C ASN A 39 9.68 6.56 -8.58
N GLN A 40 9.14 5.35 -8.44
CA GLN A 40 9.74 4.13 -8.97
C GLN A 40 9.23 3.85 -10.38
N VAL A 41 10.04 3.13 -11.16
CA VAL A 41 9.68 2.70 -12.52
C VAL A 41 9.56 1.18 -12.49
N PHE A 42 8.40 0.67 -12.89
CA PHE A 42 8.08 -0.75 -12.90
C PHE A 42 7.96 -1.23 -14.35
N ASN A 43 9.08 -1.60 -14.96
CA ASN A 43 9.19 -1.96 -16.38
C ASN A 43 9.34 -3.46 -16.64
N GLU A 44 9.37 -4.28 -15.59
CA GLU A 44 9.46 -5.74 -15.67
C GLU A 44 8.44 -6.41 -14.75
N TRP A 45 8.15 -7.67 -15.04
CA TRP A 45 7.29 -8.52 -14.21
C TRP A 45 7.89 -9.94 -14.10
N PRO A 46 7.97 -10.51 -12.89
CA PRO A 46 7.73 -9.85 -11.60
C PRO A 46 8.83 -8.81 -11.28
N ASP A 47 8.45 -7.70 -10.65
CA ASP A 47 9.38 -6.79 -9.98
C ASP A 47 9.72 -7.32 -8.57
N LEU A 48 10.77 -6.79 -7.93
CA LEU A 48 11.13 -7.09 -6.54
C LEU A 48 9.95 -6.91 -5.57
N LEU A 49 9.10 -5.90 -5.78
CA LEU A 49 7.89 -5.71 -4.97
C LEU A 49 6.90 -6.86 -5.10
N ALA A 50 6.76 -7.43 -6.29
CA ALA A 50 5.83 -8.51 -6.60
C ALA A 50 6.28 -9.89 -6.08
N HIS A 51 7.40 -9.96 -5.36
CA HIS A 51 7.80 -11.17 -4.62
C HIS A 51 7.04 -11.37 -3.31
N GLU A 52 6.53 -10.28 -2.72
CA GLU A 52 5.73 -10.35 -1.51
C GLU A 52 4.23 -10.35 -1.85
N GLU A 53 3.41 -10.88 -0.95
CA GLU A 53 1.95 -10.85 -1.10
C GLU A 53 1.40 -9.42 -0.96
N PRO A 54 0.30 -9.06 -1.64
CA PRO A 54 -0.31 -7.74 -1.47
C PRO A 54 -0.65 -7.38 -0.01
N GLU A 55 -1.05 -8.38 0.79
CA GLU A 55 -1.31 -8.24 2.23
C GLU A 55 -0.08 -7.73 2.99
N HIS A 56 1.12 -8.26 2.68
CA HIS A 56 2.37 -7.84 3.32
C HIS A 56 2.55 -6.32 3.20
N TRP A 57 2.38 -5.81 1.99
CA TRP A 57 2.51 -4.38 1.73
C TRP A 57 1.39 -3.57 2.35
N ALA A 58 0.16 -4.09 2.40
CA ALA A 58 -0.94 -3.40 3.05
C ALA A 58 -0.61 -3.09 4.52
N TYR A 59 -0.07 -4.03 5.29
CA TYR A 59 0.39 -3.78 6.67
C TYR A 59 1.54 -2.76 6.72
N GLY A 60 2.56 -2.90 5.88
CA GLY A 60 3.71 -1.98 5.86
C GLY A 60 3.38 -0.54 5.44
N LEU A 61 2.35 -0.37 4.59
CA LEU A 61 1.85 0.94 4.14
C LEU A 61 0.87 1.58 5.14
N TYR A 62 0.18 0.77 5.94
CA TYR A 62 -0.80 1.25 6.91
C TYR A 62 -0.20 1.54 8.29
N TYR A 63 0.69 0.70 8.80
CA TYR A 63 1.34 0.88 10.09
C TYR A 63 2.74 1.50 9.98
N GLU A 64 3.23 2.03 11.10
CA GLU A 64 4.60 2.47 11.27
C GLU A 64 5.49 1.33 11.77
N GLY A 65 6.74 1.32 11.32
CA GLY A 65 7.71 0.30 11.72
C GLY A 65 7.45 -1.05 11.07
N ASP A 66 8.17 -2.05 11.57
CA ASP A 66 7.96 -3.45 11.23
C ASP A 66 6.93 -4.03 12.22
N VAL A 67 5.84 -4.61 11.70
CA VAL A 67 4.74 -5.13 12.49
C VAL A 67 4.60 -6.63 12.26
N PRO A 68 4.50 -7.47 13.31
CA PRO A 68 4.42 -8.92 13.17
C PRO A 68 3.01 -9.35 12.73
N TYR A 69 2.61 -9.02 11.50
CA TYR A 69 1.28 -9.35 10.97
C TYR A 69 1.05 -10.85 10.78
N TRP A 70 2.13 -11.61 10.60
CA TRP A 70 2.12 -13.07 10.49
C TRP A 70 1.86 -13.76 11.84
N GLU A 71 1.92 -13.05 12.96
CA GLU A 71 1.64 -13.61 14.28
C GLU A 71 0.13 -13.51 14.61
N PRO A 72 -0.59 -14.64 14.73
CA PRO A 72 -2.04 -14.63 14.98
C PRO A 72 -2.43 -13.92 16.28
N ASP A 73 -1.56 -13.99 17.28
CA ASP A 73 -1.78 -13.44 18.62
C ASP A 73 -1.14 -12.06 18.83
N ALA A 74 -0.62 -11.43 17.77
CA ALA A 74 -0.01 -10.12 17.90
C ALA A 74 -1.03 -9.07 18.40
N ASP A 75 -0.64 -8.34 19.44
CA ASP A 75 -1.44 -7.22 19.95
C ASP A 75 -1.35 -6.02 19.02
N ARG A 76 -2.30 -5.95 18.08
CA ARG A 76 -2.41 -4.86 17.09
C ARG A 76 -2.78 -3.52 17.73
N SER A 77 -3.27 -3.50 18.98
CA SER A 77 -3.69 -2.25 19.65
C SER A 77 -2.53 -1.29 19.93
N GLN A 78 -1.30 -1.82 19.98
CA GLN A 78 -0.10 -1.04 20.21
C GLN A 78 0.55 -0.53 18.92
N TRP A 79 0.07 -0.99 17.76
CA TRP A 79 0.65 -0.60 16.48
C TRP A 79 0.21 0.80 16.11
N ARG A 80 1.18 1.60 15.66
CA ARG A 80 0.95 2.99 15.31
C ARG A 80 0.53 3.07 13.86
N ILE A 81 -0.62 3.67 13.60
CA ILE A 81 -1.10 3.91 12.24
C ILE A 81 -0.22 5.00 11.62
N ARG A 82 0.36 4.70 10.45
CA ARG A 82 1.08 5.67 9.65
C ARG A 82 0.11 6.73 9.15
N GLN A 83 0.45 8.00 9.38
CA GLN A 83 -0.35 9.12 8.92
C GLN A 83 -0.55 9.06 7.39
N ALA A 84 -1.80 9.23 6.95
CA ALA A 84 -2.12 9.34 5.53
C ALA A 84 -1.32 10.47 4.86
N PRO A 85 -1.05 10.39 3.54
CA PRO A 85 -0.44 11.49 2.80
C PRO A 85 -1.24 12.81 3.00
N PRO A 86 -0.56 13.97 3.16
CA PRO A 86 -1.24 15.28 3.21
C PRO A 86 -2.19 15.46 2.02
N ARG A 87 -3.37 16.07 2.22
CA ARG A 87 -4.41 16.16 1.18
C ARG A 87 -4.01 16.99 -0.04
N ASP A 88 -3.07 17.90 0.13
CA ASP A 88 -2.45 18.73 -0.91
C ASP A 88 -1.24 18.05 -1.58
N SER A 89 -0.90 16.81 -1.17
CA SER A 89 0.19 16.04 -1.77
C SER A 89 -0.17 15.54 -3.18
N PRO A 90 0.81 15.49 -4.11
CA PRO A 90 0.62 14.88 -5.44
C PRO A 90 0.31 13.38 -5.39
N ALA A 91 0.41 12.73 -4.23
CA ALA A 91 0.04 11.33 -4.05
C ALA A 91 -1.46 11.06 -4.28
N TRP A 92 -2.32 12.06 -4.04
CA TRP A 92 -3.77 11.95 -4.25
C TRP A 92 -4.12 12.11 -5.73
N THR A 93 -4.21 10.99 -6.44
CA THR A 93 -4.53 10.96 -7.88
C THR A 93 -5.98 10.57 -8.18
N LEU A 94 -6.71 10.13 -7.17
CA LEU A 94 -8.15 9.81 -7.24
C LEU A 94 -8.94 10.80 -6.40
N GLU A 95 -10.17 11.09 -6.80
CA GLU A 95 -11.11 11.87 -5.98
C GLU A 95 -11.50 11.08 -4.73
N ALA A 96 -11.69 11.81 -3.61
CA ALA A 96 -11.97 11.24 -2.30
C ALA A 96 -13.45 10.93 -2.07
#